data_AF-A0A1V4U1C8-F1
#
_entry.id   AF-A0A1V4U1C8-F1
#
_cell.length_a   1.000
_cell.length_b   1.000
_cell.length_c   1.000
_cell.angle_alpha   90.00
_cell.angle_beta   90.00
_cell.angle_gamma   90.00
#
_symmetry.space_group_name_H-M   'P 1'
#
loop_
_entity.id
_entity.type
_entity.pdbx_description
1 polymer ?
#
loop_
_entity_poly.entity_id
_entity_poly.type
_entity_poly.pdbx_seq_one_letter_code
_entity_poly.pdbx_strand_id
1 'polypeptide(L)'
;MTRAGRTDEHIIEAIGKCRIIVRNGRVVEVGEPAIRDCPLAKRFACPIPSIDRESVKANIEHRIASFGMCTPERVVQETREFVGFGASEILAFGLDAGLIDAVVLACDGAGTVVVTTPALVQGIGGRMSGLVSTTPYPAVIRRIEECGGIVVDRRHAGIDQAAGTERAYSEGHCRVAVTVALPEEAERIRTSYPDAVIFAVHTTGLSREEAEGIVASSDLVTACASGPIREIAGKKALLQAGISIPVFAVTAKGKDLIIEKIRQGREQVLVKTTRLPSLGDQQPDPLV
;
A
#
# COMPACT_ATOMS: atom_id res chain seq x y z
N MET A 1 -2.05 14.68 36.72
CA MET A 1 -0.91 13.80 36.41
C MET A 1 -0.49 14.04 34.97
N THR A 2 0.60 14.77 34.81
CA THR A 2 1.21 15.19 33.56
C THR A 2 1.70 13.98 32.77
N ARG A 3 1.03 13.64 31.66
CA ARG A 3 1.54 12.67 30.69
C ARG A 3 2.81 13.24 30.09
N ALA A 4 3.94 12.59 30.32
CA ALA A 4 5.16 12.80 29.55
C ALA A 4 4.79 12.80 28.06
N GLY A 5 5.14 13.88 27.36
CA GLY A 5 4.69 14.17 26.00
C GLY A 5 5.07 13.04 25.05
N ARG A 6 4.08 12.28 24.60
CA ARG A 6 4.23 11.53 23.35
C ARG A 6 4.25 12.57 22.24
N THR A 7 5.40 12.73 21.61
CA THR A 7 5.52 13.53 20.40
C THR A 7 4.62 12.91 19.34
N ASP A 8 3.60 13.64 18.94
CA ASP A 8 2.83 13.37 17.72
C ASP A 8 3.81 13.46 16.55
N GLU A 9 4.23 12.28 16.08
CA GLU A 9 5.17 12.13 14.99
C GLU A 9 4.76 10.95 14.11
N HIS A 10 4.86 11.17 12.80
CA HIS A 10 4.63 10.19 11.76
C HIS A 10 5.78 10.28 10.76
N ILE A 11 6.37 9.14 10.42
CA ILE A 11 7.37 9.03 9.38
C ILE A 11 6.75 8.27 8.22
N ILE A 12 6.66 8.91 7.06
CA ILE A 12 6.12 8.32 5.84
C ILE A 12 7.17 8.38 4.74
N GLU A 13 6.97 7.53 3.74
CA GLU A 13 7.69 7.59 2.47
C GLU A 13 6.68 7.82 1.35
N ALA A 14 6.82 8.92 0.62
CA ALA A 14 5.93 9.26 -0.48
C ALA A 14 6.71 9.93 -1.59
N ILE A 15 6.15 9.91 -2.80
CA ILE A 15 6.60 10.66 -3.99
C ILE A 15 8.12 10.64 -4.16
N GLY A 16 8.58 9.68 -4.95
CA GLY A 16 10.01 9.47 -5.15
C GLY A 16 10.75 8.95 -3.92
N LYS A 17 10.03 8.25 -3.04
CA LYS A 17 10.57 7.67 -1.80
C LYS A 17 11.22 8.74 -0.90
N CYS A 18 10.74 9.98 -0.94
CA CYS A 18 11.13 10.99 0.03
C CYS A 18 10.68 10.53 1.42
N ARG A 19 11.63 10.46 2.35
CA ARG A 19 11.31 10.35 3.78
C ARG A 19 10.73 11.67 4.26
N ILE A 20 9.53 11.65 4.83
CA ILE A 20 8.81 12.83 5.28
C ILE A 20 8.44 12.66 6.74
N ILE A 21 8.69 13.70 7.55
CA ILE A 21 8.26 13.75 8.94
C ILE A 21 7.07 14.71 9.05
N VAL A 22 5.96 14.20 9.60
CA VAL A 22 4.79 15.00 9.98
C VAL A 22 4.70 15.02 11.50
N ARG A 23 4.58 16.21 12.09
CA ARG A 23 4.35 16.40 13.53
C ARG A 23 3.16 17.32 13.76
N ASN A 24 2.21 16.90 14.59
CA ASN A 24 1.01 17.68 14.90
C ASN A 24 0.28 18.15 13.63
N GLY A 25 0.14 17.24 12.64
CA GLY A 25 -0.47 17.54 11.35
C GLY A 25 0.27 18.55 10.48
N ARG A 26 1.57 18.80 10.71
CA ARG A 26 2.40 19.69 9.87
C ARG A 26 3.63 18.97 9.34
N VAL A 27 3.96 19.22 8.07
CA VAL A 27 5.20 18.71 7.47
C VAL A 27 6.38 19.51 8.03
N VAL A 28 7.25 18.85 8.77
CA VAL A 28 8.44 19.47 9.38
C VAL A 28 9.73 19.14 8.61
N GLU A 29 9.75 18.04 7.85
CA GLU A 29 10.92 17.60 7.09
C GLU A 29 10.48 16.87 5.82
N VAL A 30 11.20 17.12 4.72
CA VAL A 30 11.15 16.36 3.47
C VAL A 30 12.58 16.05 3.05
N GLY A 31 12.90 14.76 2.97
CA GLY A 31 14.19 14.25 2.53
C GLY A 31 14.36 14.32 1.01
N GLU A 32 15.59 14.06 0.55
CA GLU A 32 15.91 14.00 -0.88
C GLU A 32 15.14 12.86 -1.58
N PRO A 33 14.65 13.10 -2.81
CA PRO A 33 14.01 12.06 -3.59
C PRO A 33 15.03 11.08 -4.16
N ALA A 34 14.67 9.79 -4.15
CA ALA A 34 15.43 8.74 -4.82
C ALA A 34 15.22 8.73 -6.34
N ILE A 35 14.12 9.32 -6.81
CA ILE A 35 13.76 9.40 -8.23
C ILE A 35 13.29 10.80 -8.62
N ARG A 36 13.46 11.18 -9.88
CA ARG A 36 13.16 12.52 -10.41
C ARG A 36 11.82 12.61 -11.11
N ASP A 37 11.32 11.51 -11.67
CA ASP A 37 10.04 11.46 -12.37
C ASP A 37 9.21 10.23 -11.97
N CYS A 38 7.89 10.38 -11.99
CA CYS A 38 6.93 9.30 -11.81
C CYS A 38 5.61 9.64 -12.55
N PRO A 39 5.22 8.87 -13.58
CA PRO A 39 3.98 9.10 -14.33
C PRO A 39 2.72 9.09 -13.45
N LEU A 40 2.73 8.31 -12.36
CA LEU A 40 1.64 8.27 -11.40
C LEU A 40 1.55 9.58 -10.59
N ALA A 41 2.68 10.17 -10.20
CA ALA A 41 2.69 11.40 -9.41
C ALA A 41 2.10 12.60 -10.17
N LYS A 42 2.24 12.61 -11.50
CA LYS A 42 1.60 13.59 -12.39
C LYS A 42 0.08 13.48 -12.46
N ARG A 43 -0.49 12.37 -11.98
CA ARG A 43 -1.94 12.08 -12.02
C ARG A 43 -2.61 12.22 -10.65
N PHE A 44 -1.88 12.60 -9.61
CA PHE A 44 -2.47 12.86 -8.30
C PHE A 44 -3.43 14.05 -8.32
N ALA A 45 -4.31 14.13 -7.31
CA ALA A 45 -5.23 15.25 -7.14
C ALA A 45 -4.50 16.61 -7.03
N CYS A 46 -3.30 16.60 -6.44
CA CYS A 46 -2.31 17.67 -6.55
C CYS A 46 -1.14 17.12 -7.41
N PRO A 47 -1.15 17.33 -8.73
CA PRO A 47 -0.12 16.81 -9.63
C PRO A 47 1.28 17.30 -9.27
N ILE A 48 2.28 16.43 -9.48
CA ILE A 48 3.70 16.76 -9.26
C ILE A 48 4.44 16.63 -10.59
N PRO A 49 4.73 17.74 -11.29
CA PRO A 49 5.44 17.73 -12.56
C PRO A 49 6.93 17.37 -12.42
N SER A 50 7.57 17.84 -11.35
CA SER A 50 8.96 17.56 -10.96
C SER A 50 9.00 17.10 -9.50
N ILE A 51 9.79 16.06 -9.22
CA ILE A 51 9.96 15.58 -7.85
C ILE A 51 11.06 16.40 -7.18
N ASP A 52 10.64 17.46 -6.47
CA ASP A 52 11.46 18.32 -5.62
C ASP A 52 10.82 18.47 -4.22
N ARG A 53 11.61 18.96 -3.24
CA ARG A 53 11.19 19.00 -1.83
C ARG A 53 9.94 19.86 -1.63
N GLU A 54 9.85 21.00 -2.32
CA GLU A 54 8.75 21.95 -2.24
C GLU A 54 7.45 21.34 -2.79
N SER A 55 7.51 20.71 -3.96
CA SER A 55 6.36 20.06 -4.59
C SER A 55 5.88 18.85 -3.78
N VAL A 56 6.81 18.06 -3.23
CA VAL A 56 6.48 16.96 -2.32
C VAL A 56 5.79 17.50 -1.06
N LYS A 57 6.36 18.53 -0.42
CA LYS A 57 5.75 19.16 0.76
C LYS A 57 4.33 19.65 0.49
N ALA A 58 4.13 20.40 -0.59
CA ALA A 58 2.81 20.91 -0.97
C ALA A 58 1.78 19.80 -1.21
N ASN A 59 2.20 18.69 -1.84
CA ASN A 59 1.32 17.53 -2.02
C ASN A 59 0.93 16.89 -0.69
N ILE A 60 1.88 16.72 0.24
CA ILE A 60 1.59 16.14 1.56
C ILE A 60 0.69 17.06 2.38
N GLU A 61 0.93 18.37 2.37
CA GLU A 61 0.05 19.35 3.01
C GLU A 61 -1.37 19.32 2.42
N HIS A 62 -1.50 19.12 1.11
CA HIS A 62 -2.80 18.91 0.47
C HIS A 62 -3.48 17.62 0.95
N ARG A 63 -2.75 16.51 1.15
CA ARG A 63 -3.31 15.26 1.70
C ARG A 63 -3.78 15.41 3.14
N ILE A 64 -2.99 16.12 3.96
CA ILE A 64 -3.36 16.49 5.33
C ILE A 64 -4.67 17.29 5.30
N ALA A 65 -4.76 18.35 4.49
CA ALA A 65 -5.93 19.21 4.41
C ALA A 65 -7.18 18.51 3.82
N SER A 66 -6.99 17.61 2.84
CA SER A 66 -8.10 16.98 2.12
C SER A 66 -8.70 15.77 2.84
N PHE A 67 -7.91 15.03 3.62
CA PHE A 67 -8.41 13.82 4.29
C PHE A 67 -7.83 13.51 5.67
N GLY A 68 -7.17 14.49 6.29
CA GLY A 68 -6.64 14.36 7.65
C GLY A 68 -5.49 13.36 7.75
N MET A 69 -4.68 13.21 6.70
CA MET A 69 -3.50 12.35 6.75
C MET A 69 -2.60 12.74 7.94
N CYS A 70 -2.21 11.77 8.75
CA CYS A 70 -1.39 11.96 9.95
C CYS A 70 -2.01 12.97 10.94
N THR A 71 -3.35 13.01 11.05
CA THR A 71 -4.08 13.81 12.06
C THR A 71 -5.23 13.02 12.69
N PRO A 72 -5.80 13.50 13.83
CA PRO A 72 -7.01 12.94 14.42
C PRO A 72 -8.24 12.96 13.50
N GLU A 73 -8.25 13.75 12.42
CA GLU A 73 -9.34 13.90 11.44
C GLU A 73 -9.22 12.90 10.28
N ARG A 74 -8.28 11.96 10.33
CA ARG A 74 -8.06 10.96 9.29
C ARG A 74 -9.36 10.27 8.84
N VAL A 75 -9.59 10.30 7.53
CA VAL A 75 -10.87 9.90 6.94
C VAL A 75 -11.13 8.39 6.85
N VAL A 76 -10.22 7.43 6.90
CA VAL A 76 -10.46 5.94 6.91
C VAL A 76 -11.42 5.24 5.92
N GLN A 77 -12.50 5.84 5.39
CA GLN A 77 -13.41 5.25 4.40
C GLN A 77 -13.38 6.02 3.07
N GLU A 78 -13.41 5.29 1.95
CA GLU A 78 -13.48 5.82 0.57
C GLU A 78 -14.02 4.72 -0.35
N THR A 79 -14.70 5.08 -1.44
CA THR A 79 -15.14 4.13 -2.47
C THR A 79 -14.60 4.45 -3.86
N ARG A 80 -14.02 5.63 -4.07
CA ARG A 80 -13.44 6.03 -5.35
C ARG A 80 -12.15 5.26 -5.64
N GLU A 81 -12.05 4.74 -6.85
CA GLU A 81 -10.81 4.20 -7.41
C GLU A 81 -9.91 5.34 -7.91
N PHE A 82 -8.59 5.17 -7.80
CA PHE A 82 -7.61 6.18 -8.21
C PHE A 82 -6.82 5.74 -9.46
N VAL A 83 -6.47 4.45 -9.55
CA VAL A 83 -5.59 3.93 -10.61
C VAL A 83 -6.09 2.66 -11.29
N GLY A 84 -7.25 2.16 -10.89
CA GLY A 84 -7.91 0.98 -11.47
C GLY A 84 -7.35 -0.34 -10.92
N PHE A 85 -6.08 -0.66 -11.18
CA PHE A 85 -5.43 -1.90 -10.72
C PHE A 85 -4.42 -1.67 -9.59
N GLY A 86 -4.65 -0.68 -8.74
CA GLY A 86 -3.81 -0.43 -7.56
C GLY A 86 -4.06 -1.47 -6.49
N ALA A 87 -3.16 -1.53 -5.51
CA ALA A 87 -3.23 -2.56 -4.47
C ALA A 87 -4.55 -2.50 -3.69
N SER A 88 -4.95 -1.30 -3.27
CA SER A 88 -6.20 -1.12 -2.53
C SER A 88 -7.44 -1.36 -3.39
N GLU A 89 -7.43 -0.99 -4.68
CA GLU A 89 -8.54 -1.29 -5.59
C GLU A 89 -8.70 -2.80 -5.85
N ILE A 90 -7.61 -3.54 -5.99
CA ILE A 90 -7.64 -5.01 -6.17
C ILE A 90 -8.15 -5.68 -4.90
N LEU A 91 -7.65 -5.27 -3.73
CA LEU A 91 -8.03 -5.87 -2.44
C LEU A 91 -9.46 -5.49 -2.03
N ALA A 92 -9.88 -4.25 -2.25
CA ALA A 92 -11.26 -3.82 -2.01
C ALA A 92 -12.23 -4.57 -2.92
N PHE A 93 -11.90 -4.74 -4.20
CA PHE A 93 -12.66 -5.60 -5.11
C PHE A 93 -12.69 -7.06 -4.64
N GLY A 94 -11.55 -7.60 -4.19
CA GLY A 94 -11.47 -8.98 -3.70
C GLY A 94 -12.40 -9.25 -2.52
N LEU A 95 -12.58 -8.28 -1.61
CA LEU A 95 -13.56 -8.34 -0.54
C LEU A 95 -15.00 -8.31 -1.09
N ASP A 96 -15.30 -7.37 -1.97
CA ASP A 96 -16.64 -7.19 -2.57
C ASP A 96 -17.09 -8.44 -3.36
N ALA A 97 -16.17 -9.05 -4.09
CA ALA A 97 -16.38 -10.28 -4.86
C ALA A 97 -16.32 -11.57 -4.00
N GLY A 98 -16.01 -11.47 -2.70
CA GLY A 98 -15.93 -12.61 -1.78
C GLY A 98 -14.71 -13.52 -1.97
N LEU A 99 -13.74 -13.13 -2.80
CA LEU A 99 -12.49 -13.86 -3.04
C LEU A 99 -11.58 -13.87 -1.81
N ILE A 100 -11.62 -12.79 -1.04
CA ILE A 100 -10.99 -12.63 0.25
C ILE A 100 -12.03 -12.16 1.27
N ASP A 101 -11.78 -12.37 2.56
CA ASP A 101 -12.73 -12.03 3.63
C ASP A 101 -12.16 -11.09 4.70
N ALA A 102 -10.85 -10.82 4.66
CA ALA A 102 -10.19 -9.78 5.45
C ALA A 102 -8.94 -9.26 4.76
N VAL A 103 -8.57 -8.01 5.06
CA VAL A 103 -7.34 -7.37 4.58
C VAL A 103 -6.57 -6.78 5.76
N VAL A 104 -5.28 -7.09 5.82
CA VAL A 104 -4.34 -6.53 6.79
C VAL A 104 -3.51 -5.44 6.12
N LEU A 105 -3.52 -4.25 6.69
CA LEU A 105 -2.86 -3.07 6.12
C LEU A 105 -2.39 -2.09 7.19
N ALA A 106 -1.50 -1.16 6.81
CA ALA A 106 -0.99 -0.13 7.71
C ALA A 106 -1.83 1.16 7.60
N CYS A 107 -2.15 1.78 8.74
CA CYS A 107 -2.95 3.00 8.84
C CYS A 107 -2.22 4.06 9.66
N ASP A 108 -2.10 5.28 9.14
CA ASP A 108 -1.66 6.42 9.92
C ASP A 108 -2.63 6.67 11.08
N GLY A 109 -2.11 6.88 12.29
CA GLY A 109 -2.96 7.03 13.48
C GLY A 109 -3.41 5.72 14.13
N ALA A 110 -3.15 4.55 13.53
CA ALA A 110 -3.62 3.27 14.07
C ALA A 110 -2.64 2.09 13.95
N GLY A 111 -1.60 2.17 13.11
CA GLY A 111 -0.62 1.08 12.93
C GLY A 111 -1.20 -0.03 12.05
N THR A 112 -0.92 -1.29 12.36
CA THR A 112 -1.56 -2.41 11.66
C THR A 112 -3.04 -2.51 12.02
N VAL A 113 -3.86 -2.66 10.98
CA VAL A 113 -5.30 -2.91 11.11
C VAL A 113 -5.73 -4.11 10.28
N VAL A 114 -6.74 -4.83 10.76
CA VAL A 114 -7.49 -5.84 10.01
C VAL A 114 -8.82 -5.21 9.62
N VAL A 115 -9.18 -5.22 8.35
CA VAL A 115 -10.43 -4.64 7.86
C VAL A 115 -11.17 -5.60 6.94
N THR A 116 -12.49 -5.52 6.93
CA THR A 116 -13.37 -6.46 6.24
C THR A 116 -14.30 -5.79 5.25
N THR A 117 -14.26 -4.46 5.15
CA THR A 117 -15.09 -3.70 4.21
C THR A 117 -14.25 -3.09 3.09
N PRO A 118 -14.72 -3.14 1.83
CA PRO A 118 -14.04 -2.49 0.70
C PRO A 118 -13.75 -1.01 0.95
N ALA A 119 -14.68 -0.30 1.61
CA ALA A 119 -14.56 1.11 1.89
C ALA A 119 -13.41 1.45 2.85
N LEU A 120 -13.16 0.61 3.86
CA LEU A 120 -12.02 0.77 4.76
C LEU A 120 -10.70 0.47 4.04
N VAL A 121 -10.63 -0.59 3.23
CA VAL A 121 -9.43 -0.91 2.45
C VAL A 121 -9.03 0.26 1.56
N GLN A 122 -9.99 0.81 0.81
CA GLN A 122 -9.74 1.91 -0.11
C GLN A 122 -9.49 3.23 0.63
N GLY A 123 -10.22 3.51 1.70
CA GLY A 123 -10.09 4.74 2.49
C GLY A 123 -8.78 4.83 3.25
N ILE A 124 -8.25 3.70 3.70
CA ILE A 124 -6.94 3.62 4.35
C ILE A 124 -5.85 3.49 3.29
N GLY A 125 -5.81 2.39 2.55
CA GLY A 125 -4.70 2.06 1.64
C GLY A 125 -4.64 2.93 0.39
N GLY A 126 -5.78 3.21 -0.26
CA GLY A 126 -5.82 3.95 -1.53
C GLY A 126 -5.39 5.41 -1.39
N ARG A 127 -5.41 5.94 -0.16
CA ARG A 127 -4.97 7.30 0.19
C ARG A 127 -3.62 7.32 0.92
N MET A 128 -3.02 6.17 1.18
CA MET A 128 -1.75 6.03 1.90
C MET A 128 -0.59 5.76 0.93
N SER A 129 0.61 6.20 1.31
CA SER A 129 1.86 5.82 0.62
C SER A 129 2.64 4.84 1.49
N GLY A 130 3.97 4.93 1.58
CA GLY A 130 4.72 4.17 2.57
C GLY A 130 4.54 4.75 3.97
N LEU A 131 4.31 3.90 4.97
CA LEU A 131 4.26 4.30 6.38
C LEU A 131 5.38 3.58 7.12
N VAL A 132 6.32 4.36 7.68
CA VAL A 132 7.48 3.84 8.41
C VAL A 132 7.18 3.76 9.90
N SER A 133 6.57 4.82 10.45
CA SER A 133 6.11 4.84 11.83
C SER A 133 4.97 5.84 12.01
N THR A 134 4.19 5.65 13.08
CA THR A 134 3.01 6.45 13.35
C THR A 134 2.73 6.52 14.85
N THR A 135 1.92 7.48 15.26
CA THR A 135 1.46 7.63 16.65
C THR A 135 -0.03 7.32 16.74
N PRO A 136 -0.52 6.63 17.79
CA PRO A 136 -1.93 6.27 17.90
C PRO A 136 -2.82 7.51 18.13
N TYR A 137 -3.85 7.63 17.30
CA TYR A 137 -4.93 8.60 17.46
C TYR A 137 -6.21 7.89 17.92
N PRO A 138 -6.69 8.14 19.16
CA PRO A 138 -7.92 7.53 19.65
C PRO A 138 -9.13 7.77 18.75
N ALA A 139 -9.21 8.93 18.08
CA ALA A 139 -10.30 9.24 17.16
C ALA A 139 -10.25 8.37 15.89
N VAL A 140 -9.05 8.12 15.35
CA VAL A 140 -8.86 7.27 14.15
C VAL A 140 -9.15 5.82 14.47
N ILE A 141 -8.61 5.32 15.59
CA ILE A 141 -8.87 3.96 16.09
C ILE A 141 -10.38 3.72 16.25
N ARG A 142 -11.10 4.64 16.90
CA ARG A 142 -12.55 4.53 17.06
C ARG A 142 -13.28 4.47 15.72
N ARG A 143 -12.96 5.34 14.76
CA ARG A 143 -13.60 5.31 13.44
C ARG A 143 -13.39 3.99 12.71
N ILE A 144 -12.20 3.39 12.82
CA ILE A 144 -11.91 2.08 12.21
C ILE A 144 -12.76 0.99 12.87
N GLU A 145 -12.80 0.96 14.21
CA GLU A 145 -13.55 -0.03 14.98
C GLU A 145 -15.08 0.09 14.81
N GLU A 146 -15.61 1.31 14.75
CA GLU A 146 -17.03 1.60 14.46
C GLU A 146 -17.43 1.12 13.05
N CYS A 147 -16.47 0.99 12.14
CA CYS A 147 -16.67 0.45 10.79
C CYS A 147 -16.36 -1.05 10.68
N GLY A 148 -16.18 -1.74 11.81
CA GLY A 148 -15.92 -3.19 11.86
C GLY A 148 -14.45 -3.58 11.62
N GLY A 149 -13.52 -2.62 11.59
CA GLY A 149 -12.09 -2.90 11.56
C GLY A 149 -11.52 -3.22 12.95
N ILE A 150 -10.36 -3.83 12.99
CA ILE A 150 -9.64 -4.20 14.22
C ILE A 150 -8.28 -3.51 14.19
N VAL A 151 -7.95 -2.78 15.25
CA VAL A 151 -6.60 -2.20 15.42
C VAL A 151 -5.76 -3.14 16.27
N VAL A 152 -4.61 -3.58 15.74
CA VAL A 152 -3.76 -4.62 16.35
C VAL A 152 -3.08 -4.12 17.62
N ASP A 153 -2.44 -2.95 17.56
CA ASP A 153 -1.84 -2.29 18.73
C ASP A 153 -2.43 -0.89 18.95
N ARG A 154 -3.50 -0.83 19.74
CA ARG A 154 -4.17 0.43 20.11
C ARG A 154 -3.28 1.37 20.92
N ARG A 155 -2.26 0.84 21.60
CA ARG A 155 -1.43 1.60 22.55
C ARG A 155 -0.24 2.24 21.86
N HIS A 156 0.37 1.63 20.87
CA HIS A 156 1.55 2.18 20.20
C HIS A 156 1.38 2.38 18.69
N ALA A 157 0.28 1.91 18.10
CA ALA A 157 0.10 1.93 16.64
C ALA A 157 1.29 1.29 15.91
N GLY A 158 1.80 0.18 16.45
CA GLY A 158 2.87 -0.59 15.83
C GLY A 158 2.48 -1.11 14.45
N ILE A 159 3.46 -1.14 13.55
CA ILE A 159 3.32 -1.72 12.21
C ILE A 159 3.96 -3.10 12.25
N ASP A 160 3.12 -4.12 12.27
CA ASP A 160 3.45 -5.54 12.29
C ASP A 160 2.39 -6.29 11.48
N GLN A 161 2.74 -6.71 10.27
CA GLN A 161 1.81 -7.34 9.33
C GLN A 161 1.60 -8.81 9.69
N ALA A 162 2.61 -9.46 10.26
CA ALA A 162 2.52 -10.83 10.74
C ALA A 162 1.52 -10.95 11.90
N ALA A 163 1.59 -10.06 12.90
CA ALA A 163 0.64 -10.01 14.01
C ALA A 163 -0.78 -9.64 13.54
N GLY A 164 -0.92 -8.76 12.55
CA GLY A 164 -2.21 -8.48 11.93
C GLY A 164 -2.80 -9.68 11.20
N THR A 165 -1.97 -10.46 10.53
CA THR A 165 -2.38 -11.69 9.84
C THR A 165 -2.82 -12.75 10.86
N GLU A 166 -2.02 -12.98 11.90
CA GLU A 166 -2.38 -13.86 13.02
C GLU A 166 -3.71 -13.44 13.65
N ARG A 167 -3.89 -12.14 13.88
CA ARG A 167 -5.12 -11.62 14.45
C ARG A 167 -6.31 -11.88 13.54
N ALA A 168 -6.18 -11.68 12.23
CA ALA A 168 -7.26 -11.94 11.27
C ALA A 168 -7.72 -13.42 11.31
N TYR A 169 -6.78 -14.37 11.30
CA TYR A 169 -7.12 -15.80 11.40
C TYR A 169 -7.73 -16.16 12.76
N SER A 170 -7.23 -15.56 13.86
CA SER A 170 -7.77 -15.79 15.20
C SER A 170 -9.22 -15.30 15.36
N GLU A 171 -9.62 -14.30 14.57
CA GLU A 171 -10.99 -13.77 14.50
C GLU A 171 -11.89 -14.59 13.55
N GLY A 172 -11.36 -15.68 12.96
CA GLY A 172 -12.12 -16.63 12.15
C GLY A 172 -12.12 -16.36 10.65
N HIS A 173 -11.35 -15.38 10.17
CA HIS A 173 -11.17 -15.14 8.74
C HIS A 173 -10.35 -16.26 8.09
N CYS A 174 -10.70 -16.66 6.86
CA CYS A 174 -10.10 -17.80 6.19
C CYS A 174 -9.36 -17.43 4.89
N ARG A 175 -9.69 -16.29 4.28
CA ARG A 175 -9.10 -15.82 3.02
C ARG A 175 -8.54 -14.42 3.25
N VAL A 176 -7.49 -14.37 4.06
CA VAL A 176 -6.82 -13.12 4.46
C VAL A 176 -5.86 -12.66 3.37
N ALA A 177 -5.95 -11.38 3.00
CA ALA A 177 -4.92 -10.71 2.23
C ALA A 177 -4.13 -9.73 3.11
N VAL A 178 -2.87 -9.49 2.77
CA VAL A 178 -1.99 -8.58 3.53
C VAL A 178 -1.11 -7.77 2.59
N THR A 179 -0.97 -6.48 2.88
CA THR A 179 0.00 -5.63 2.20
C THR A 179 1.31 -5.59 2.98
N VAL A 180 2.44 -5.86 2.34
CA VAL A 180 3.78 -5.85 2.94
C VAL A 180 4.72 -4.94 2.16
N ALA A 181 5.68 -4.31 2.84
CA ALA A 181 6.69 -3.46 2.19
C ALA A 181 8.12 -4.04 2.26
N LEU A 182 8.35 -5.01 3.15
CA LEU A 182 9.67 -5.59 3.43
C LEU A 182 9.65 -7.11 3.23
N PRO A 183 10.77 -7.70 2.76
CA PRO A 183 10.87 -9.14 2.51
C PRO A 183 10.72 -9.99 3.77
N GLU A 184 11.30 -9.55 4.89
CA GLU A 184 11.25 -10.30 6.16
C GLU A 184 9.81 -10.52 6.63
N GLU A 185 8.98 -9.48 6.59
CA GLU A 185 7.55 -9.57 6.93
C GLU A 185 6.80 -10.52 5.97
N ALA A 186 7.10 -10.44 4.68
CA ALA A 186 6.49 -11.31 3.68
C ALA A 186 6.83 -12.79 3.93
N GLU A 187 8.10 -13.09 4.26
CA GLU A 187 8.58 -14.44 4.54
C GLU A 187 7.98 -15.00 5.84
N ARG A 188 7.94 -14.19 6.90
CA ARG A 188 7.32 -14.55 8.19
C ARG A 188 5.86 -14.94 8.00
N ILE A 189 5.11 -14.16 7.22
CA ILE A 189 3.71 -14.42 6.92
C ILE A 189 3.57 -15.66 6.05
N ARG A 190 4.34 -15.79 4.96
CA ARG A 190 4.26 -16.94 4.07
C ARG A 190 4.54 -18.25 4.79
N THR A 191 5.49 -18.24 5.73
CA THR A 191 5.86 -19.42 6.53
C THR A 191 4.76 -19.82 7.50
N SER A 192 4.15 -18.85 8.19
CA SER A 192 3.15 -19.10 9.24
C SER A 192 1.74 -19.31 8.69
N TYR A 193 1.42 -18.62 7.59
CA TYR A 193 0.11 -18.57 6.96
C TYR A 193 0.25 -18.75 5.44
N PRO A 194 0.61 -19.97 4.98
CA PRO A 194 0.92 -20.24 3.58
C PRO A 194 -0.25 -19.96 2.63
N ASP A 195 -1.47 -19.89 3.14
CA ASP A 195 -2.65 -19.59 2.35
C ASP A 195 -2.98 -18.11 2.19
N ALA A 196 -2.40 -17.24 3.02
CA ALA A 196 -2.60 -15.79 2.93
C ALA A 196 -2.18 -15.26 1.55
N VAL A 197 -2.96 -14.29 1.04
CA VAL A 197 -2.60 -13.55 -0.17
C VAL A 197 -1.68 -12.40 0.21
N ILE A 198 -0.43 -12.44 -0.25
CA ILE A 198 0.56 -11.43 0.08
C ILE A 198 0.74 -10.46 -1.09
N PHE A 199 0.49 -9.18 -0.83
CA PHE A 199 0.66 -8.11 -1.79
C PHE A 199 1.83 -7.21 -1.39
N ALA A 200 2.95 -7.33 -2.10
CA ALA A 200 4.08 -6.43 -1.95
C ALA A 200 3.79 -5.04 -2.55
N VAL A 201 3.90 -4.02 -1.71
CA VAL A 201 3.69 -2.61 -2.02
C VAL A 201 4.92 -1.80 -1.64
N HIS A 202 5.02 -0.57 -2.15
CA HIS A 202 6.09 0.37 -1.75
C HIS A 202 7.52 -0.16 -1.96
N THR A 203 7.74 -0.90 -3.04
CA THR A 203 8.97 -1.67 -3.31
C THR A 203 10.14 -0.85 -3.89
N THR A 204 9.98 0.46 -4.09
CA THR A 204 11.03 1.32 -4.68
C THR A 204 12.29 1.28 -3.84
N GLY A 205 13.46 1.12 -4.44
CA GLY A 205 14.74 1.13 -3.72
C GLY A 205 15.01 -0.10 -2.86
N LEU A 206 14.26 -1.20 -3.03
CA LEU A 206 14.69 -2.51 -2.54
C LEU A 206 15.91 -2.97 -3.33
N SER A 207 16.91 -3.49 -2.62
CA SER A 207 18.06 -4.16 -3.22
C SER A 207 17.62 -5.40 -4.01
N ARG A 208 18.54 -5.96 -4.81
CA ARG A 208 18.25 -7.20 -5.56
C ARG A 208 17.90 -8.36 -4.64
N GLU A 209 18.62 -8.55 -3.54
CA GLU A 209 18.37 -9.62 -2.58
C GLU A 209 17.00 -9.46 -1.91
N GLU A 210 16.67 -8.25 -1.45
CA GLU A 210 15.36 -7.95 -0.88
C GLU A 210 14.24 -8.15 -1.90
N ALA A 211 14.48 -7.77 -3.16
CA ALA A 211 13.54 -7.97 -4.25
C ALA A 211 13.30 -9.46 -4.55
N GLU A 212 14.34 -10.29 -4.51
CA GLU A 212 14.21 -11.75 -4.66
C GLU A 212 13.39 -12.35 -3.53
N GLY A 213 13.68 -12.00 -2.27
CA GLY A 213 12.96 -12.47 -1.09
C GLY A 213 11.48 -12.06 -1.09
N ILE A 214 11.19 -10.79 -1.35
CA ILE A 214 9.80 -10.30 -1.32
C ILE A 214 8.98 -10.89 -2.48
N VAL A 215 9.56 -11.05 -3.67
CA VAL A 215 8.87 -11.66 -4.82
C VAL A 215 8.63 -13.15 -4.60
N ALA A 216 9.57 -13.87 -3.96
CA ALA A 216 9.40 -15.29 -3.66
C ALA A 216 8.25 -15.56 -2.68
N SER A 217 7.98 -14.63 -1.77
CA SER A 217 6.93 -14.77 -0.75
C SER A 217 5.58 -14.18 -1.16
N SER A 218 5.53 -13.34 -2.20
CA SER A 218 4.32 -12.59 -2.58
C SER A 218 3.49 -13.27 -3.67
N ASP A 219 2.19 -12.95 -3.71
CA ASP A 219 1.26 -13.32 -4.79
C ASP A 219 1.12 -12.20 -5.83
N LEU A 220 1.14 -10.96 -5.33
CA LEU A 220 1.02 -9.72 -6.10
C LEU A 220 2.16 -8.78 -5.72
N VAL A 221 2.75 -8.10 -6.70
CA VAL A 221 3.86 -7.18 -6.47
C VAL A 221 3.67 -5.92 -7.29
N THR A 222 3.58 -4.77 -6.63
CA THR A 222 3.67 -3.47 -7.32
C THR A 222 5.13 -3.15 -7.55
N ALA A 223 5.53 -2.87 -8.79
CA ALA A 223 6.94 -2.68 -9.11
C ALA A 223 7.48 -1.26 -8.84
N CYS A 224 6.59 -0.25 -8.81
CA CYS A 224 6.97 1.16 -8.60
C CYS A 224 8.22 1.55 -9.40
N ALA A 225 9.17 2.29 -8.82
CA ALA A 225 10.44 2.61 -9.48
C ALA A 225 11.53 1.57 -9.21
N SER A 226 11.20 0.36 -8.74
CA SER A 226 12.20 -0.66 -8.45
C SER A 226 12.68 -1.37 -9.72
N GLY A 227 13.95 -1.17 -10.07
CA GLY A 227 14.59 -1.87 -11.19
C GLY A 227 14.62 -3.40 -10.96
N PRO A 228 15.13 -3.87 -9.80
CA PRO A 228 15.17 -5.30 -9.49
C PRO A 228 13.80 -5.99 -9.53
N ILE A 229 12.76 -5.38 -8.95
CA ILE A 229 11.41 -5.97 -8.95
C ILE A 229 10.86 -6.09 -10.37
N ARG A 230 11.02 -5.04 -11.21
CA ARG A 230 10.56 -5.09 -12.61
C ARG A 230 11.17 -6.25 -13.37
N GLU A 231 12.45 -6.54 -13.15
CA GLU A 231 13.12 -7.68 -13.77
C GLU A 231 12.67 -9.03 -13.18
N ILE A 232 12.72 -9.19 -11.87
CA ILE A 232 12.53 -10.47 -11.19
C ILE A 232 11.06 -10.88 -11.24
N ALA A 233 10.15 -10.00 -10.81
CA ALA A 233 8.72 -10.28 -10.84
C ALA A 233 8.21 -10.36 -12.28
N GLY A 234 8.71 -9.50 -13.18
CA GLY A 234 8.32 -9.51 -14.59
C GLY A 234 8.58 -10.84 -15.29
N LYS A 235 9.70 -11.51 -15.01
CA LYS A 235 10.03 -12.85 -15.55
C LYS A 235 9.15 -13.97 -14.99
N LYS A 236 8.67 -13.81 -13.75
CA LYS A 236 7.85 -14.81 -13.05
C LYS A 236 6.34 -14.57 -13.21
N ALA A 237 5.94 -13.37 -13.64
CA ALA A 237 4.56 -12.94 -13.68
C ALA A 237 3.72 -13.81 -14.61
N LEU A 238 2.57 -14.26 -14.11
CA LEU A 238 1.53 -14.92 -14.89
C LEU A 238 0.58 -13.91 -15.54
N LEU A 239 0.53 -12.69 -15.00
CA LEU A 239 -0.22 -11.55 -15.50
C LEU A 239 0.43 -10.24 -15.03
N GLN A 240 0.38 -9.21 -15.86
CA GLN A 240 0.78 -7.85 -15.52
C GLN A 240 -0.40 -6.89 -15.76
N ALA A 241 -0.68 -6.01 -14.80
CA ALA A 241 -1.62 -4.90 -14.94
C ALA A 241 -0.87 -3.56 -14.95
N GLY A 242 -1.12 -2.74 -15.98
CA GLY A 242 -0.44 -1.44 -16.18
C GLY A 242 0.96 -1.56 -16.78
N ILE A 243 1.42 -0.48 -17.44
CA ILE A 243 2.71 -0.44 -18.17
C ILE A 243 3.71 0.58 -17.58
N SER A 244 3.21 1.63 -16.92
CA SER A 244 4.05 2.66 -16.30
C SER A 244 4.45 2.28 -14.88
N ILE A 245 3.48 1.82 -14.07
CA ILE A 245 3.67 1.28 -12.72
C ILE A 245 3.01 -0.10 -12.70
N PRO A 246 3.72 -1.16 -13.12
CA PRO A 246 3.10 -2.46 -13.26
C PRO A 246 2.81 -3.10 -11.90
N VAL A 247 1.66 -3.76 -11.81
CA VAL A 247 1.36 -4.78 -10.79
C VAL A 247 1.53 -6.14 -11.45
N PHE A 248 2.41 -6.96 -10.88
CA PHE A 248 2.67 -8.33 -11.33
C PHE A 248 1.92 -9.31 -10.43
N ALA A 249 1.12 -10.20 -11.03
CA ALA A 249 0.63 -11.40 -10.37
C ALA A 249 1.62 -12.53 -10.63
N VAL A 250 2.28 -13.01 -9.59
CA VAL A 250 3.35 -14.02 -9.67
C VAL A 250 2.88 -15.42 -9.25
N THR A 251 1.67 -15.53 -8.70
CA THR A 251 1.00 -16.81 -8.39
C THR A 251 -0.38 -16.88 -9.04
N ALA A 252 -0.98 -18.08 -9.05
CA ALA A 252 -2.35 -18.28 -9.51
C ALA A 252 -3.35 -17.47 -8.67
N LYS A 253 -3.21 -17.46 -7.34
CA LYS A 253 -4.07 -16.68 -6.42
C LYS A 253 -4.05 -15.18 -6.76
N GLY A 254 -2.86 -14.62 -6.99
CA GLY A 254 -2.72 -13.22 -7.41
C GLY A 254 -3.33 -12.95 -8.79
N LYS A 255 -3.17 -13.89 -9.72
CA LYS A 255 -3.72 -13.79 -11.08
C LYS A 255 -5.25 -13.80 -11.06
N ASP A 256 -5.85 -14.67 -10.25
CA ASP A 256 -7.30 -14.82 -10.15
C ASP A 256 -7.96 -13.52 -9.65
N LEU A 257 -7.36 -12.83 -8.68
CA LEU A 257 -7.84 -11.52 -8.22
C LEU A 257 -7.93 -10.49 -9.36
N ILE A 258 -6.90 -10.42 -10.21
CA ILE A 258 -6.89 -9.45 -11.33
C ILE A 258 -7.86 -9.88 -12.43
N ILE A 259 -7.90 -11.16 -12.79
CA ILE A 259 -8.81 -11.67 -13.82
C ILE A 259 -10.26 -11.47 -13.39
N GLU A 260 -10.57 -11.73 -12.13
CA GLU A 260 -11.92 -11.59 -11.63
C GLU A 260 -12.35 -10.12 -11.61
N LYS A 261 -11.43 -9.20 -11.29
CA LYS A 261 -11.67 -7.76 -11.45
C LYS A 261 -11.92 -7.37 -12.90
N ILE A 262 -11.20 -7.95 -13.86
CA ILE A 262 -11.46 -7.75 -15.29
C ILE A 262 -12.85 -8.29 -15.68
N ARG A 263 -13.22 -9.47 -15.17
CA ARG A 263 -14.48 -10.16 -15.52
C ARG A 263 -15.71 -9.42 -15.02
N GLN A 264 -15.67 -8.91 -13.78
CA GLN A 264 -16.79 -8.22 -13.15
C GLN A 264 -16.73 -6.69 -13.28
N GLY A 265 -15.55 -6.15 -13.56
CA GLY A 265 -15.31 -4.72 -13.72
C GLY A 265 -16.06 -4.14 -14.92
N ARG A 266 -16.37 -2.84 -14.84
CA ARG A 266 -17.06 -2.10 -15.90
C ARG A 266 -16.09 -1.40 -16.87
N GLU A 267 -14.82 -1.37 -16.52
CA GLU A 267 -13.77 -0.71 -17.29
C GLU A 267 -13.46 -1.50 -18.56
N GLN A 268 -13.18 -0.79 -19.65
CA GLN A 268 -12.67 -1.42 -20.86
C GLN A 268 -11.21 -1.83 -20.65
N VAL A 269 -10.88 -3.07 -21.01
CA VAL A 269 -9.51 -3.59 -20.92
C VAL A 269 -9.05 -4.19 -22.25
N LEU A 270 -7.76 -4.06 -22.54
CA LEU A 270 -7.11 -4.71 -23.67
C LEU A 270 -6.32 -5.92 -23.17
N VAL A 271 -6.70 -7.12 -23.61
CA VAL A 271 -5.98 -8.36 -23.29
C VAL A 271 -5.31 -8.88 -24.55
N LYS A 272 -3.99 -9.00 -24.51
CA LYS A 272 -3.19 -9.63 -25.58
C LYS A 272 -2.08 -10.46 -24.96
N THR A 273 -1.74 -11.58 -25.60
CA THR A 273 -0.56 -12.36 -25.21
C THR A 273 0.70 -11.58 -25.55
N THR A 274 1.67 -11.58 -24.64
CA THR A 274 2.97 -10.90 -24.83
C THR A 274 4.02 -11.47 -23.88
N ARG A 275 5.29 -11.05 -24.04
CA ARG A 275 6.34 -11.35 -23.06
C ARG A 275 6.34 -10.29 -21.96
N LEU A 276 6.48 -10.73 -20.72
CA LEU A 276 6.54 -9.86 -19.55
C LEU A 276 8.00 -9.69 -19.07
N PRO A 277 8.36 -8.54 -18.50
CA PRO A 277 7.53 -7.35 -18.31
C PRO A 277 7.30 -6.58 -19.62
N SER A 278 6.08 -6.06 -19.81
CA SER A 278 5.73 -5.19 -20.94
C SER A 278 5.63 -3.75 -20.44
N LEU A 279 6.73 -2.99 -20.58
CA LEU A 279 6.86 -1.66 -20.01
C LEU A 279 6.54 -0.59 -21.08
N GLY A 280 5.95 0.53 -20.64
CA GLY A 280 5.68 1.68 -21.51
C GLY A 280 6.89 2.62 -21.62
N ASP A 281 6.80 3.60 -22.52
CA ASP A 281 7.84 4.62 -22.68
C ASP A 281 7.93 5.55 -21.46
N GLN A 282 6.78 5.83 -20.82
CA GLN A 282 6.71 6.64 -19.62
C GLN A 282 6.78 5.76 -18.38
N GLN A 283 7.93 5.78 -17.71
CA GLN A 283 8.23 5.07 -16.48
C GLN A 283 8.78 6.04 -15.43
N PRO A 284 8.83 5.65 -14.15
CA PRO A 284 9.63 6.37 -13.17
C PRO A 284 11.11 6.43 -13.61
N ASP A 285 11.77 7.54 -13.30
CA ASP A 285 13.19 7.74 -13.62
C ASP A 285 13.96 8.34 -12.44
N PRO A 286 15.15 7.81 -12.09
CA PRO A 286 15.66 6.50 -12.51
C PRO A 286 14.82 5.34 -11.95
N LEU A 287 15.03 4.14 -12.50
CA LEU A 287 14.69 2.92 -11.79
C LEU A 287 15.83 2.61 -10.80
N VAL A 288 15.48 2.43 -9.53
CA VAL A 288 16.42 2.27 -8.40
C VAL A 288 16.30 0.91 -7.73
#